data_AF-A0A0Q0DGX0-F1
#
_entry.id   AF-A0A0Q0DGX0-F1
#
_cell.length_a   1.000
_cell.length_b   1.000
_cell.length_c   1.000
_cell.angle_alpha   90.00
_cell.angle_beta   90.00
_cell.angle_gamma   90.00
#
_symmetry.space_group_name_H-M   'P 1'
#
loop_
_entity.id
_entity.type
_entity.pdbx_description
1 polymer ?
#
loop_
_entity_poly.entity_id
_entity_poly.type
_entity_poly.pdbx_seq_one_letter_code
_entity_poly.pdbx_strand_id
1 'polypeptide(L)'
;MKPFSIASLGCSMMCLAVLTLSGVAHAAPSEFTGRGVYHFESDSGCAAAIPNPDKICNRVALDVPDATASVDAENHTILIASEATHDSKTVIGDVLLHGTGLSEQGQRVPLSLHVLLRRSKTKWNTDTYVHAPVRGKFSDIRLDPYQIAVREGTQERVLFTAAQAHDVLAQPSLAARVASYFIGVRASDEKNPKADDITIALGVGKVSKSLLRASFTSDQPGTADLNTLLTGGTWNIKLQALSSQIPTWAVQRQLFIFGLEDSPLLADVRKRGFNKLDTLELGAVDGKGYLRYNGTEESFPAAATSGAAFMRDSFIGLILAWHRSPQLAP
;
A
#
# COMPACT_ATOMS: atom_id res chain seq x y z
N MET A 1 31.05 -47.34 66.40
CA MET A 1 30.76 -47.41 64.94
C MET A 1 31.83 -46.62 64.17
N LYS A 2 31.95 -46.83 62.86
CA LYS A 2 32.96 -46.26 61.92
C LYS A 2 32.34 -46.15 60.52
N PRO A 3 32.94 -45.49 59.51
CA PRO A 3 34.18 -44.68 59.48
C PRO A 3 33.82 -43.17 59.30
N PHE A 4 34.48 -42.23 58.59
CA PHE A 4 35.75 -42.05 57.81
C PHE A 4 36.08 -40.51 57.84
N SER A 5 37.14 -39.98 57.19
CA SER A 5 38.55 -40.04 57.61
C SER A 5 39.47 -39.11 56.77
N ILE A 6 40.11 -38.12 57.41
CA ILE A 6 41.37 -37.45 57.00
C ILE A 6 41.29 -36.46 55.80
N ALA A 7 42.27 -35.53 55.76
CA ALA A 7 42.54 -34.52 54.72
C ALA A 7 43.05 -35.16 53.40
N SER A 8 43.44 -34.46 52.31
CA SER A 8 44.38 -33.33 52.26
C SER A 8 44.58 -32.79 50.83
N LEU A 9 45.02 -31.52 50.71
CA LEU A 9 45.72 -30.85 49.60
C LEU A 9 45.14 -30.89 48.15
N GLY A 10 45.36 -29.79 47.42
CA GLY A 10 45.47 -29.82 45.94
C GLY A 10 44.83 -28.64 45.21
N CYS A 11 45.65 -27.78 44.60
CA CYS A 11 45.16 -26.80 43.63
C CYS A 11 44.84 -27.46 42.28
N SER A 12 43.82 -26.97 41.58
CA SER A 12 43.89 -26.85 40.12
C SER A 12 42.98 -25.73 39.62
N MET A 13 43.39 -25.04 38.55
CA MET A 13 42.54 -24.09 37.84
C MET A 13 41.57 -24.86 36.95
N MET A 14 40.28 -24.50 36.97
CA MET A 14 39.35 -24.81 35.89
C MET A 14 38.88 -23.51 35.23
N CYS A 15 39.56 -23.14 34.14
CA CYS A 15 39.08 -22.11 33.24
C CYS A 15 37.88 -22.67 32.46
N LEU A 16 36.65 -22.42 32.93
CA LEU A 16 35.45 -22.67 32.14
C LEU A 16 35.40 -21.68 30.96
N ALA A 17 35.98 -22.09 29.84
CA ALA A 17 35.78 -21.43 28.56
C ALA A 17 34.35 -21.72 28.08
N VAL A 18 33.39 -20.91 28.52
CA VAL A 18 32.00 -20.96 28.01
C VAL A 18 32.01 -20.46 26.57
N LEU A 19 32.08 -21.41 25.63
CA LEU A 19 31.81 -21.17 24.22
C LEU A 19 30.32 -20.86 24.05
N THR A 20 29.95 -19.60 24.27
CA THR A 20 28.68 -19.06 23.78
C THR A 20 28.72 -19.11 22.26
N LEU A 21 28.11 -20.13 21.66
CA LEU A 21 27.72 -20.05 20.26
C LEU A 21 26.65 -18.96 20.15
N SER A 22 27.10 -17.74 19.84
CA SER A 22 26.25 -16.65 19.38
C SER A 22 25.71 -16.99 17.99
N GLY A 23 24.86 -18.02 17.92
CA GLY A 23 24.08 -18.32 16.74
C GLY A 23 23.21 -17.09 16.47
N VAL A 24 23.47 -16.44 15.33
CA VAL A 24 22.69 -15.27 14.92
C VAL A 24 21.26 -15.75 14.75
N ALA A 25 20.35 -15.25 15.60
CA ALA A 25 18.94 -15.60 15.53
C ALA A 25 18.32 -14.87 14.34
N HIS A 26 18.43 -15.48 13.16
CA HIS A 26 17.81 -15.02 11.92
C HIS A 26 16.30 -14.90 12.17
N ALA A 27 15.70 -13.79 11.75
CA ALA A 27 14.29 -13.55 12.00
C ALA A 27 13.46 -14.50 11.13
N ALA A 28 12.57 -15.29 11.74
CA ALA A 28 11.68 -16.15 10.97
C ALA A 28 10.77 -15.31 10.05
N PRO A 29 10.54 -15.72 8.79
CA PRO A 29 9.66 -15.00 7.88
C PRO A 29 8.26 -14.77 8.47
N SER A 30 7.66 -13.62 8.15
CA SER A 30 6.29 -13.31 8.55
C SER A 30 5.31 -14.04 7.63
N GLU A 31 4.61 -15.03 8.18
CA GLU A 31 3.63 -15.85 7.45
C GLU A 31 2.20 -15.28 7.58
N PHE A 32 1.55 -15.08 6.45
CA PHE A 32 0.17 -14.64 6.32
C PHE A 32 -0.64 -15.69 5.54
N THR A 33 -1.90 -15.90 5.92
CA THR A 33 -2.74 -16.97 5.35
C THR A 33 -4.20 -16.54 5.28
N GLY A 34 -4.83 -16.87 4.16
CA GLY A 34 -6.22 -16.52 3.88
C GLY A 34 -6.37 -15.10 3.34
N ARG A 35 -7.63 -14.73 3.12
CA ARG A 35 -7.99 -13.44 2.52
C ARG A 35 -7.86 -12.32 3.54
N GLY A 36 -7.02 -11.33 3.28
CA GLY A 36 -6.75 -10.23 4.22
C GLY A 36 -5.75 -9.20 3.68
N VAL A 37 -5.57 -8.12 4.44
CA VAL A 37 -4.60 -7.05 4.14
C VAL A 37 -3.57 -7.00 5.27
N TYR A 38 -2.33 -7.32 4.94
CA TYR A 38 -1.23 -7.47 5.88
C TYR A 38 -0.18 -6.39 5.60
N HIS A 39 0.30 -5.72 6.65
CA HIS A 39 1.34 -4.71 6.54
C HIS A 39 2.62 -5.18 7.21
N PHE A 40 3.76 -4.76 6.67
CA PHE A 40 5.09 -5.00 7.18
C PHE A 40 5.95 -3.73 7.06
N GLU A 41 7.14 -3.77 7.65
CA GLU A 41 8.04 -2.62 7.74
C GLU A 41 8.63 -2.24 6.37
N SER A 42 8.93 -0.95 6.21
CA SER A 42 9.71 -0.39 5.11
C SER A 42 10.94 0.33 5.62
N ASP A 43 12.12 -0.22 5.36
CA ASP A 43 13.37 0.36 5.86
C ASP A 43 13.71 1.68 5.16
N SER A 44 13.43 1.75 3.86
CA SER A 44 13.48 2.92 2.98
C SER A 44 12.46 4.00 3.35
N GLY A 45 11.45 3.65 4.16
CA GLY A 45 10.44 4.54 4.69
C GLY A 45 9.18 4.67 3.83
N CYS A 46 8.07 4.93 4.50
CA CYS A 46 6.75 4.99 3.89
C CYS A 46 6.59 6.15 2.89
N ALA A 47 5.78 5.92 1.86
CA ALA A 47 5.47 6.90 0.81
C ALA A 47 4.44 7.95 1.27
N ALA A 48 4.61 8.47 2.48
CA ALA A 48 3.91 9.63 2.98
C ALA A 48 4.79 10.88 2.80
N ALA A 49 4.16 12.05 2.73
CA ALA A 49 4.87 13.34 2.77
C ALA A 49 5.50 13.67 4.15
N ILE A 50 5.26 12.80 5.13
CA ILE A 50 5.45 13.00 6.56
C ILE A 50 6.04 11.69 7.12
N PRO A 51 7.01 11.72 8.04
CA PRO A 51 7.57 10.51 8.63
C PRO A 51 6.50 9.64 9.31
N ASN A 52 6.46 8.35 8.95
CA ASN A 52 5.80 7.34 9.77
C ASN A 52 6.86 6.77 10.75
N PRO A 53 6.75 7.01 12.07
CA PRO A 53 7.76 6.55 13.03
C PRO A 53 7.86 5.02 13.07
N ASP A 54 6.74 4.32 12.88
CA ASP A 54 6.66 2.87 13.04
C ASP A 54 7.11 2.09 11.79
N LYS A 55 7.43 2.77 10.68
CA LYS A 55 7.80 2.21 9.36
C LYS A 55 6.83 1.19 8.73
N ILE A 56 5.79 0.72 9.42
CA ILE A 56 4.82 -0.26 8.90
C ILE A 56 3.95 0.39 7.82
N CYS A 57 4.11 -0.05 6.57
CA CYS A 57 3.37 0.46 5.42
C CYS A 57 3.51 -0.39 4.15
N ASN A 58 4.65 -1.05 3.94
CA ASN A 58 4.74 -2.09 2.92
C ASN A 58 3.62 -3.11 3.15
N ARG A 59 3.03 -3.65 2.09
CA ARG A 59 1.76 -4.37 2.18
C ARG A 59 1.75 -5.61 1.30
N VAL A 60 1.20 -6.70 1.82
CA VAL A 60 0.67 -7.81 1.02
C VAL A 60 -0.84 -7.85 1.24
N ALA A 61 -1.61 -7.78 0.16
CA ALA A 61 -3.03 -8.07 0.19
C ALA A 61 -3.27 -9.43 -0.47
N LEU A 62 -4.09 -10.29 0.13
CA LEU A 62 -4.50 -11.58 -0.40
C LEU A 62 -6.00 -11.57 -0.68
N ASP A 63 -6.39 -11.71 -1.95
CA ASP A 63 -7.77 -11.56 -2.43
C ASP A 63 -8.62 -12.84 -2.28
N VAL A 64 -8.00 -14.00 -2.07
CA VAL A 64 -8.63 -15.33 -2.05
C VAL A 64 -8.30 -16.12 -0.78
N PRO A 65 -9.21 -16.99 -0.29
CA PRO A 65 -9.07 -17.64 1.02
C PRO A 65 -8.03 -18.78 1.06
N ASP A 66 -7.60 -19.28 -0.10
CA ASP A 66 -6.58 -20.32 -0.26
C ASP A 66 -5.15 -19.77 -0.43
N ALA A 67 -4.98 -18.44 -0.46
CA ALA A 67 -3.68 -17.83 -0.62
C ALA A 67 -2.87 -17.77 0.68
N THR A 68 -1.54 -17.80 0.55
CA THR A 68 -0.61 -17.49 1.63
C THR A 68 0.49 -16.56 1.13
N ALA A 69 1.13 -15.85 2.06
CA ALA A 69 2.29 -15.02 1.79
C ALA A 69 3.34 -15.18 2.90
N SER A 70 4.57 -15.44 2.52
CA SER A 70 5.74 -15.39 3.41
C SER A 70 6.54 -14.14 3.09
N VAL A 71 6.87 -13.34 4.10
CA VAL A 71 7.73 -12.15 3.97
C VAL A 71 8.99 -12.37 4.78
N ASP A 72 10.08 -12.71 4.08
CA ASP A 72 11.44 -12.77 4.61
C ASP A 72 12.10 -11.41 4.43
N ALA A 73 12.21 -10.64 5.53
CA ALA A 73 12.82 -9.33 5.53
C ALA A 73 14.36 -9.37 5.48
N GLU A 74 14.99 -10.48 5.88
CA GLU A 74 16.45 -10.63 5.89
C GLU A 74 16.94 -10.93 4.47
N ASN A 75 16.38 -11.97 3.84
CA ASN A 75 16.65 -12.33 2.44
C ASN A 75 15.81 -11.53 1.43
N HIS A 76 15.10 -10.49 1.88
CA HIS A 76 14.30 -9.57 1.05
C HIS A 76 13.43 -10.31 0.01
N THR A 77 12.66 -11.29 0.47
CA THR A 77 11.87 -12.17 -0.40
C THR A 77 10.42 -12.23 0.06
N ILE A 78 9.50 -11.92 -0.86
CA ILE A 78 8.05 -12.07 -0.67
C ILE A 78 7.59 -13.23 -1.54
N LEU A 79 7.18 -14.33 -0.91
CA LEU A 79 6.72 -15.53 -1.59
C LEU A 79 5.20 -15.67 -1.45
N ILE A 80 4.48 -15.60 -2.57
CA ILE A 80 3.03 -15.78 -2.62
C ILE A 80 2.68 -17.20 -3.08
N ALA A 81 1.74 -17.86 -2.42
CA ALA A 81 1.18 -19.14 -2.85
C ALA A 81 -0.36 -19.09 -2.90
N SER A 82 -0.95 -20.05 -3.62
CA SER A 82 -2.39 -20.34 -3.64
C SER A 82 -2.61 -21.74 -4.25
N GLU A 83 -3.84 -22.21 -4.34
CA GLU A 83 -4.16 -23.44 -5.08
C GLU A 83 -4.07 -23.27 -6.62
N ALA A 84 -3.98 -24.38 -7.35
CA ALA A 84 -3.97 -24.40 -8.82
C ALA A 84 -5.37 -24.40 -9.46
N THR A 85 -6.42 -24.20 -8.66
CA THR A 85 -7.85 -24.40 -8.98
C THR A 85 -8.52 -23.17 -9.61
N HIS A 86 -7.83 -22.03 -9.73
CA HIS A 86 -8.38 -20.78 -10.26
C HIS A 86 -8.59 -20.81 -11.78
N ASP A 87 -9.84 -21.00 -12.24
CA ASP A 87 -10.16 -21.21 -13.66
C ASP A 87 -9.94 -20.01 -14.59
N SER A 88 -10.06 -18.78 -14.07
CA SER A 88 -9.98 -17.53 -14.86
C SER A 88 -8.71 -16.73 -14.54
N LYS A 89 -8.62 -15.43 -14.91
CA LYS A 89 -7.52 -14.54 -14.50
C LYS A 89 -7.75 -13.96 -13.09
N THR A 90 -7.98 -14.85 -12.13
CA THR A 90 -8.27 -14.51 -10.73
C THR A 90 -7.13 -13.68 -10.13
N VAL A 91 -7.47 -12.58 -9.44
CA VAL A 91 -6.50 -11.86 -8.60
C VAL A 91 -6.26 -12.73 -7.37
N ILE A 92 -5.00 -13.05 -7.07
CA ILE A 92 -4.62 -13.78 -5.86
C ILE A 92 -4.23 -12.80 -4.75
N GLY A 93 -3.65 -11.67 -5.13
CA GLY A 93 -3.23 -10.64 -4.20
C GLY A 93 -2.54 -9.47 -4.90
N ASP A 94 -2.03 -8.52 -4.10
CA ASP A 94 -1.00 -7.58 -4.52
C ASP A 94 0.11 -7.46 -3.49
N VAL A 95 1.26 -6.99 -3.95
CA VAL A 95 2.32 -6.44 -3.11
C VAL A 95 2.40 -4.94 -3.39
N LEU A 96 2.44 -4.12 -2.35
CA LEU A 96 2.74 -2.69 -2.43
C LEU A 96 4.03 -2.41 -1.64
N LEU A 97 5.05 -1.92 -2.34
CA LEU A 97 6.31 -1.46 -1.74
C LEU A 97 6.37 0.06 -1.79
N HIS A 98 6.71 0.68 -0.66
CA HIS A 98 6.81 2.12 -0.50
C HIS A 98 8.26 2.60 -0.60
N GLY A 99 8.43 3.83 -1.08
CA GLY A 99 9.74 4.43 -1.24
C GLY A 99 9.68 5.89 -1.68
N THR A 100 10.80 6.41 -2.16
CA THR A 100 10.95 7.78 -2.64
C THR A 100 11.91 7.88 -3.84
N GLY A 101 11.81 8.95 -4.63
CA GLY A 101 12.77 9.29 -5.69
C GLY A 101 12.90 10.81 -5.88
N LEU A 102 13.97 11.28 -6.54
CA LEU A 102 14.05 12.66 -7.03
C LEU A 102 13.28 12.75 -8.35
N SER A 103 12.42 13.76 -8.49
CA SER A 103 11.83 14.16 -9.77
C SER A 103 12.88 14.77 -10.70
N GLU A 104 12.51 14.99 -11.98
CA GLU A 104 13.33 15.74 -12.94
C GLU A 104 13.57 17.22 -12.53
N GLN A 105 12.92 17.70 -11.46
CA GLN A 105 13.15 19.01 -10.83
C GLN A 105 14.03 18.93 -9.56
N GLY A 106 14.60 17.75 -9.24
CA GLY A 106 15.44 17.55 -8.05
C GLY A 106 14.68 17.45 -6.72
N GLN A 107 13.36 17.55 -6.72
CA GLN A 107 12.53 17.40 -5.52
C GLN A 107 12.37 15.93 -5.15
N ARG A 108 12.61 15.57 -3.88
CA ARG A 108 12.24 14.23 -3.36
C ARG A 108 10.72 14.11 -3.31
N VAL A 109 10.17 13.09 -3.96
CA VAL A 109 8.74 12.75 -3.95
C VAL A 109 8.53 11.33 -3.42
N PRO A 110 7.38 11.06 -2.77
CA PRO A 110 6.99 9.69 -2.44
C PRO A 110 6.65 8.89 -3.69
N LEU A 111 7.04 7.62 -3.71
CA LEU A 111 6.77 6.65 -4.77
C LEU A 111 6.20 5.36 -4.15
N SER A 112 5.42 4.61 -4.90
CA SER A 112 5.07 3.23 -4.52
C SER A 112 4.98 2.33 -5.73
N LEU A 113 5.54 1.13 -5.61
CA LEU A 113 5.45 0.06 -6.59
C LEU A 113 4.32 -0.88 -6.19
N HIS A 114 3.32 -1.02 -7.04
CA HIS A 114 2.17 -1.90 -6.83
C HIS A 114 2.23 -3.05 -7.85
N VAL A 115 2.42 -4.28 -7.39
CA VAL A 115 2.50 -5.49 -8.20
C VAL A 115 1.28 -6.36 -7.91
N LEU A 116 0.33 -6.38 -8.85
CA LEU A 116 -0.89 -7.17 -8.75
C LEU A 116 -0.66 -8.58 -9.30
N LEU A 117 -0.82 -9.61 -8.47
CA LEU A 117 -0.61 -11.01 -8.85
C LEU A 117 -1.92 -11.64 -9.33
N ARG A 118 -1.90 -12.18 -10.55
CA ARG A 118 -3.00 -12.95 -11.13
C ARG A 118 -2.57 -14.36 -11.48
N ARG A 119 -3.43 -15.34 -11.17
CA ARG A 119 -3.24 -16.74 -11.53
C ARG A 119 -4.38 -17.22 -12.39
N SER A 120 -4.06 -18.09 -13.35
CA SER A 120 -5.01 -18.89 -14.10
C SER A 120 -4.46 -20.30 -14.21
N LYS A 121 -5.09 -21.25 -13.52
CA LYS A 121 -4.62 -22.62 -13.31
C LYS A 121 -3.22 -22.64 -12.71
N THR A 122 -2.23 -23.13 -13.46
CA THR A 122 -0.81 -23.10 -13.06
C THR A 122 -0.08 -21.81 -13.44
N LYS A 123 -0.62 -20.98 -14.35
CA LYS A 123 0.09 -19.82 -14.88
C LYS A 123 -0.15 -18.56 -14.04
N TRP A 124 0.91 -18.07 -13.41
CA TRP A 124 0.98 -16.73 -12.83
C TRP A 124 1.31 -15.64 -13.85
N ASN A 125 0.80 -14.43 -13.63
CA ASN A 125 1.04 -13.21 -14.41
C ASN A 125 1.01 -12.02 -13.43
N THR A 126 1.75 -10.95 -13.72
CA THR A 126 1.77 -9.73 -12.90
C THR A 126 1.36 -8.51 -13.70
N ASP A 127 0.46 -7.69 -13.15
CA ASP A 127 0.24 -6.31 -13.63
C ASP A 127 0.98 -5.35 -12.68
N THR A 128 1.94 -4.56 -13.19
CA THR A 128 2.75 -3.64 -12.38
C THR A 128 2.35 -2.19 -12.61
N TYR A 129 2.15 -1.45 -11.52
CA TYR A 129 1.79 -0.03 -11.51
C TYR A 129 2.76 0.77 -10.64
N VAL A 130 2.99 2.02 -11.00
CA VAL A 130 3.74 3.00 -10.19
C VAL A 130 2.78 4.08 -9.72
N HIS A 131 2.72 4.30 -8.41
CA HIS A 131 2.05 5.45 -7.81
C HIS A 131 3.11 6.53 -7.55
N ALA A 132 2.90 7.71 -8.11
CA ALA A 132 3.71 8.90 -7.88
C ALA A 132 2.79 10.13 -7.98
N PRO A 133 2.96 11.16 -7.13
CA PRO A 133 2.08 12.32 -7.15
C PRO A 133 2.42 13.31 -8.27
N VAL A 134 3.62 13.21 -8.85
CA VAL A 134 4.09 13.99 -10.00
C VAL A 134 4.34 13.07 -11.20
N ARG A 135 4.34 13.64 -12.40
CA ARG A 135 4.76 12.94 -13.64
C ARG A 135 6.22 13.28 -13.96
N GLY A 136 6.95 12.31 -14.50
CA GLY A 136 8.33 12.49 -14.96
C GLY A 136 9.08 11.17 -15.01
N LYS A 137 10.41 11.25 -15.04
CA LYS A 137 11.33 10.18 -14.61
C LYS A 137 11.72 10.38 -13.14
N PHE A 138 12.29 9.33 -12.53
CA PHE A 138 12.80 9.39 -11.16
C PHE A 138 14.25 8.88 -11.05
N SER A 139 15.01 9.43 -10.11
CA SER A 139 16.41 9.04 -9.79
C SER A 139 16.66 9.00 -8.28
N ASP A 140 17.81 8.46 -7.82
CA ASP A 140 18.10 8.21 -6.39
C ASP A 140 16.90 7.50 -5.71
N ILE A 141 16.44 6.40 -6.32
CA ILE A 141 15.27 5.69 -5.83
C ILE A 141 15.66 4.90 -4.59
N ARG A 142 14.87 5.09 -3.53
CA ARG A 142 15.00 4.40 -2.26
C ARG A 142 13.74 3.57 -2.09
N LEU A 143 13.90 2.27 -2.23
CA LEU A 143 12.88 1.25 -2.15
C LEU A 143 13.56 0.02 -1.55
N ASP A 144 12.86 -0.69 -0.68
CA ASP A 144 13.38 -1.93 -0.09
C ASP A 144 13.57 -2.98 -1.20
N PRO A 145 14.74 -3.65 -1.29
CA PRO A 145 15.10 -4.48 -2.44
C PRO A 145 14.41 -5.86 -2.44
N TYR A 146 13.11 -5.91 -2.17
CA TYR A 146 12.33 -7.13 -2.18
C TYR A 146 12.19 -7.71 -3.59
N GLN A 147 12.46 -9.01 -3.72
CA GLN A 147 11.98 -9.81 -4.84
C GLN A 147 10.61 -10.43 -4.52
N ILE A 148 9.76 -10.56 -5.53
CA ILE A 148 8.46 -11.20 -5.44
C ILE A 148 8.52 -12.53 -6.19
N ALA A 149 8.34 -13.62 -5.46
CA ALA A 149 8.30 -14.99 -5.96
C ALA A 149 6.91 -15.61 -5.79
N VAL A 150 6.66 -16.68 -6.53
CA VAL A 150 5.47 -17.53 -6.34
C VAL A 150 5.82 -19.00 -6.23
N ARG A 151 5.03 -19.74 -5.47
CA ARG A 151 5.16 -21.20 -5.35
C ARG A 151 4.32 -21.89 -6.45
N GLU A 152 5.00 -22.67 -7.29
CA GLU A 152 4.43 -23.46 -8.39
C GLU A 152 4.63 -24.95 -8.08
N GLY A 153 3.72 -25.51 -7.29
CA GLY A 153 3.84 -26.88 -6.76
C GLY A 153 4.90 -26.94 -5.66
N THR A 154 5.96 -27.73 -5.87
CA THR A 154 7.12 -27.81 -4.96
C THR A 154 8.28 -26.88 -5.34
N GLN A 155 8.14 -26.11 -6.41
CA GLN A 155 9.16 -25.17 -6.87
C GLN A 155 8.75 -23.72 -6.60
N GLU A 156 9.74 -22.83 -6.56
CA GLU A 156 9.54 -21.40 -6.40
C GLU A 156 10.12 -20.67 -7.60
N ARG A 157 9.38 -19.68 -8.09
CA ARG A 157 9.74 -18.92 -9.29
C ARG A 157 9.60 -17.43 -9.00
N VAL A 158 10.72 -16.70 -9.10
CA VAL A 158 10.72 -15.24 -9.05
C VAL A 158 9.90 -14.70 -10.21
N LEU A 159 8.90 -13.86 -9.91
CA LEU A 159 8.11 -13.14 -10.90
C LEU A 159 8.67 -11.74 -11.17
N PHE A 160 9.25 -11.12 -10.15
CA PHE A 160 9.66 -9.73 -10.17
C PHE A 160 10.87 -9.51 -9.26
N THR A 161 11.97 -8.95 -9.78
CA THR A 161 13.22 -8.74 -9.03
C THR A 161 13.35 -7.31 -8.49
N ALA A 162 14.21 -7.12 -7.48
CA ALA A 162 14.56 -5.80 -6.97
C ALA A 162 15.11 -4.84 -8.06
N ALA A 163 15.85 -5.37 -9.04
CA ALA A 163 16.33 -4.60 -10.18
C ALA A 163 15.16 -4.14 -11.07
N GLN A 164 14.19 -5.02 -11.35
CA GLN A 164 12.97 -4.66 -12.10
C GLN A 164 12.09 -3.65 -11.33
N ALA A 165 12.06 -3.71 -10.00
CA ALA A 165 11.41 -2.72 -9.15
C ALA A 165 12.04 -1.32 -9.33
N HIS A 166 13.36 -1.23 -9.22
CA HIS A 166 14.09 0.02 -9.42
C HIS A 166 13.91 0.56 -10.85
N ASP A 167 14.05 -0.28 -11.89
CA ASP A 167 13.94 0.13 -13.29
C ASP A 167 12.53 0.65 -13.65
N VAL A 168 11.49 -0.03 -13.18
CA VAL A 168 10.08 0.37 -13.43
C VAL A 168 9.74 1.69 -12.74
N LEU A 169 10.32 1.95 -11.55
CA LEU A 169 10.20 3.25 -10.87
C LEU A 169 11.01 4.34 -11.58
N ALA A 170 12.24 4.07 -12.01
CA ALA A 170 13.12 5.04 -12.63
C ALA A 170 12.60 5.51 -14.00
N GLN A 171 12.21 4.55 -14.84
CA GLN A 171 11.74 4.79 -16.20
C GLN A 171 10.61 3.80 -16.54
N PRO A 172 9.34 4.16 -16.26
CA PRO A 172 8.20 3.37 -16.66
C PRO A 172 8.26 3.01 -18.16
N SER A 173 7.89 1.77 -18.51
CA SER A 173 8.01 1.26 -19.88
C SER A 173 7.28 2.14 -20.89
N LEU A 174 7.65 2.09 -22.18
CA LEU A 174 7.01 2.91 -23.21
C LEU A 174 5.48 2.72 -23.23
N ALA A 175 5.00 1.50 -23.04
CA ALA A 175 3.58 1.19 -22.91
C ALA A 175 2.95 1.79 -21.63
N ALA A 176 3.64 1.71 -20.48
CA ALA A 176 3.16 2.31 -19.22
C ALA A 176 3.13 3.85 -19.29
N ARG A 177 4.11 4.48 -19.93
CA ARG A 177 4.13 5.93 -20.20
C ARG A 177 2.98 6.35 -21.11
N VAL A 178 2.76 5.62 -22.21
CA VAL A 178 1.60 5.85 -23.09
C VAL A 178 0.29 5.68 -22.30
N ALA A 179 0.16 4.64 -21.47
CA ALA A 179 -1.00 4.45 -20.60
C ALA A 179 -1.20 5.60 -19.60
N SER A 180 -0.14 6.14 -18.99
CA SER A 180 -0.25 7.25 -18.03
C SER A 180 -0.64 8.58 -18.68
N TYR A 181 -0.34 8.81 -19.97
CA TYR A 181 -0.91 9.94 -20.72
C TYR A 181 -2.42 9.84 -20.90
N PHE A 182 -3.00 8.63 -20.91
CA PHE A 182 -4.45 8.46 -20.90
C PHE A 182 -5.09 8.64 -19.53
N ILE A 183 -4.33 8.74 -18.43
CA ILE A 183 -4.85 9.05 -17.08
C ILE A 183 -4.65 10.54 -16.80
N GLY A 184 -5.70 11.34 -17.03
CA GLY A 184 -5.73 12.75 -16.69
C GLY A 184 -6.05 12.97 -15.20
N VAL A 185 -5.23 13.76 -14.52
CA VAL A 185 -5.52 14.32 -13.20
C VAL A 185 -5.42 15.85 -13.32
N ARG A 186 -6.39 16.56 -12.78
CA ARG A 186 -6.51 18.04 -12.80
C ARG A 186 -7.37 18.51 -11.63
N ALA A 187 -7.31 19.79 -11.27
CA ALA A 187 -8.30 20.37 -10.35
C ALA A 187 -9.74 20.22 -10.90
N SER A 188 -10.72 20.05 -10.01
CA SER A 188 -12.13 19.87 -10.41
C SER A 188 -12.83 21.16 -10.81
N ASP A 189 -12.46 22.30 -10.22
CA ASP A 189 -12.80 23.63 -10.73
C ASP A 189 -11.56 24.25 -11.40
N GLU A 190 -11.64 24.50 -12.71
CA GLU A 190 -10.55 25.11 -13.50
C GLU A 190 -10.48 26.64 -13.33
N LYS A 191 -11.50 27.27 -12.75
CA LYS A 191 -11.54 28.71 -12.46
C LYS A 191 -11.04 29.03 -11.06
N ASN A 192 -11.35 28.15 -10.10
CA ASN A 192 -10.88 28.24 -8.71
C ASN A 192 -10.09 26.96 -8.37
N PRO A 193 -8.90 26.75 -8.97
CA PRO A 193 -8.15 25.50 -8.83
C PRO A 193 -7.74 25.25 -7.38
N LYS A 194 -8.40 24.28 -6.77
CA LYS A 194 -8.07 23.73 -5.46
C LYS A 194 -7.23 22.48 -5.63
N ALA A 195 -6.12 22.40 -4.90
CA ALA A 195 -5.24 21.22 -4.96
C ALA A 195 -5.84 20.02 -4.20
N ASP A 196 -6.68 20.28 -3.20
CA ASP A 196 -7.38 19.28 -2.39
C ASP A 196 -8.69 18.76 -3.04
N ASP A 197 -8.95 19.07 -4.32
CA ASP A 197 -10.16 18.69 -5.07
C ASP A 197 -9.85 18.40 -6.56
N ILE A 198 -9.70 17.12 -6.90
CA ILE A 198 -9.18 16.66 -8.19
C ILE A 198 -10.16 15.79 -8.98
N THR A 199 -10.19 15.99 -10.31
CA THR A 199 -10.90 15.15 -11.26
C THR A 199 -9.94 14.16 -11.91
N ILE A 200 -10.25 12.87 -11.80
CA ILE A 200 -9.61 11.76 -12.50
C ILE A 200 -10.39 11.48 -13.80
N ALA A 201 -9.70 11.44 -14.93
CA ALA A 201 -10.27 11.22 -16.26
C ALA A 201 -9.47 10.19 -17.08
N LEU A 202 -10.15 9.45 -17.96
CA LEU A 202 -9.52 8.60 -18.97
C LEU A 202 -9.68 9.17 -20.38
N GLY A 203 -8.59 9.19 -21.14
CA GLY A 203 -8.52 9.73 -22.50
C GLY A 203 -7.68 11.02 -22.60
N VAL A 204 -7.39 11.45 -23.82
CA VAL A 204 -6.54 12.62 -24.10
C VAL A 204 -7.37 13.77 -24.67
N GLY A 205 -7.14 14.99 -24.17
CA GLY A 205 -7.77 16.22 -24.69
C GLY A 205 -9.30 16.20 -24.65
N LYS A 206 -9.93 16.71 -25.72
CA LYS A 206 -11.40 16.90 -25.80
C LYS A 206 -12.25 15.61 -25.79
N VAL A 207 -11.63 14.44 -25.93
CA VAL A 207 -12.31 13.13 -25.83
C VAL A 207 -12.11 12.44 -24.48
N SER A 208 -11.46 13.10 -23.52
CA SER A 208 -11.30 12.58 -22.16
C SER A 208 -12.64 12.50 -21.41
N LYS A 209 -12.89 11.35 -20.77
CA LYS A 209 -14.06 11.09 -19.93
C LYS A 209 -13.65 11.17 -18.47
N SER A 210 -14.26 12.11 -17.74
CA SER A 210 -14.07 12.18 -16.28
C SER A 210 -14.77 10.99 -15.62
N LEU A 211 -14.05 10.23 -14.78
CA LEU A 211 -14.55 9.03 -14.10
C LEU A 211 -14.86 9.26 -12.63
N LEU A 212 -14.00 10.00 -11.93
CA LEU A 212 -14.08 10.22 -10.49
C LEU A 212 -13.67 11.65 -10.15
N ARG A 213 -14.33 12.25 -9.17
CA ARG A 213 -13.84 13.41 -8.42
C ARG A 213 -13.43 12.93 -7.04
N ALA A 214 -12.23 13.30 -6.61
CA ALA A 214 -11.71 12.96 -5.30
C ALA A 214 -11.28 14.23 -4.59
N SER A 215 -11.69 14.42 -3.35
CA SER A 215 -11.30 15.57 -2.54
C SER A 215 -10.96 15.19 -1.11
N PHE A 216 -10.10 15.97 -0.50
CA PHE A 216 -9.77 15.92 0.92
C PHE A 216 -10.10 17.27 1.55
N THR A 217 -10.75 17.32 2.71
CA THR A 217 -11.01 18.57 3.43
C THR A 217 -10.72 18.39 4.91
N SER A 218 -10.15 19.41 5.56
CA SER A 218 -9.87 19.43 7.00
C SER A 218 -10.20 20.79 7.62
N ASP A 219 -10.45 20.79 8.92
CA ASP A 219 -10.47 22.00 9.76
C ASP A 219 -9.05 22.60 9.95
N GLN A 220 -8.04 21.73 10.02
CA GLN A 220 -6.63 22.14 10.15
C GLN A 220 -6.02 22.67 8.83
N PRO A 221 -5.00 23.56 8.90
CA PRO A 221 -4.25 24.05 7.74
C PRO A 221 -3.68 22.93 6.86
N GLY A 222 -3.40 23.23 5.59
CA GLY A 222 -2.82 22.27 4.64
C GLY A 222 -1.52 21.63 5.12
N THR A 223 -0.65 22.42 5.75
CA THR A 223 0.65 21.99 6.30
C THR A 223 0.56 21.22 7.63
N ALA A 224 -0.64 21.03 8.20
CA ALA A 224 -0.80 20.29 9.45
C ALA A 224 -0.53 18.78 9.25
N ASP A 225 0.10 18.18 10.26
CA ASP A 225 0.52 16.77 10.27
C ASP A 225 -0.65 15.83 9.95
N LEU A 226 -0.51 15.05 8.87
CA LEU A 226 -1.60 14.23 8.34
C LEU A 226 -1.95 13.06 9.26
N ASN A 227 -0.98 12.45 9.95
CA ASN A 227 -1.23 11.33 10.84
C ASN A 227 -2.01 11.79 12.09
N THR A 228 -1.61 12.92 12.67
CA THR A 228 -2.27 13.59 13.80
C THR A 228 -3.69 14.05 13.42
N LEU A 229 -3.83 14.68 12.25
CA LEU A 229 -5.10 15.12 11.68
C LEU A 229 -6.07 13.94 11.46
N LEU A 230 -5.60 12.86 10.83
CA LEU A 230 -6.43 11.68 10.56
C LEU A 230 -6.88 10.98 11.86
N THR A 231 -6.03 10.99 12.89
CA THR A 231 -6.29 10.31 14.17
C THR A 231 -7.23 11.08 15.09
N GLY A 232 -7.14 12.42 15.15
CA GLY A 232 -7.85 13.21 16.16
C GLY A 232 -8.55 14.49 15.69
N GLY A 233 -8.37 14.91 14.44
CA GLY A 233 -8.97 16.14 13.90
C GLY A 233 -10.34 15.94 13.26
N THR A 234 -10.83 16.99 12.58
CA THR A 234 -12.05 16.95 11.76
C THR A 234 -11.68 16.98 10.28
N TRP A 235 -11.97 15.88 9.57
CA TRP A 235 -11.53 15.68 8.19
C TRP A 235 -12.50 14.81 7.38
N ASN A 236 -12.37 14.85 6.06
CA ASN A 236 -13.20 14.09 5.12
C ASN A 236 -12.46 13.82 3.80
N ILE A 237 -12.42 12.56 3.38
CA ILE A 237 -12.10 12.10 2.02
C ILE A 237 -13.43 11.86 1.30
N LYS A 238 -13.66 12.53 0.17
CA LYS A 238 -14.89 12.40 -0.63
C LYS A 238 -14.57 11.93 -2.05
N LEU A 239 -15.14 10.80 -2.44
CA LEU A 239 -15.01 10.19 -3.76
C LEU A 239 -16.37 10.17 -4.46
N GLN A 240 -16.54 10.94 -5.53
CA GLN A 240 -17.76 10.98 -6.33
C GLN A 240 -17.54 10.41 -7.73
N ALA A 241 -18.34 9.42 -8.11
CA ALA A 241 -18.33 8.85 -9.46
C ALA A 241 -18.91 9.84 -10.48
N LEU A 242 -18.12 10.24 -11.46
CA LEU A 242 -18.54 11.09 -12.58
C LEU A 242 -19.05 10.28 -13.78
N SER A 243 -18.91 8.95 -13.72
CA SER A 243 -19.31 8.01 -14.76
C SER A 243 -19.57 6.61 -14.18
N SER A 244 -20.63 5.92 -14.64
CA SER A 244 -20.87 4.50 -14.31
C SER A 244 -19.93 3.52 -15.06
N GLN A 245 -18.81 4.00 -15.60
CA GLN A 245 -17.82 3.19 -16.33
C GLN A 245 -16.63 2.74 -15.45
N ILE A 246 -16.69 2.96 -14.13
CA ILE A 246 -15.74 2.39 -13.17
C ILE A 246 -16.04 0.88 -13.04
N PRO A 247 -15.10 -0.03 -13.33
CA PRO A 247 -15.38 -1.47 -13.27
C PRO A 247 -15.74 -1.95 -11.87
N THR A 248 -16.80 -2.76 -11.76
CA THR A 248 -17.29 -3.31 -10.47
C THR A 248 -16.20 -4.02 -9.67
N TRP A 249 -15.32 -4.78 -10.32
CA TRP A 249 -14.17 -5.45 -9.67
C TRP A 249 -13.18 -4.46 -9.05
N ALA A 250 -13.00 -3.28 -9.65
CA ALA A 250 -12.11 -2.26 -9.11
C ALA A 250 -12.74 -1.59 -7.88
N VAL A 251 -14.06 -1.35 -7.90
CA VAL A 251 -14.80 -0.87 -6.72
C VAL A 251 -14.68 -1.88 -5.58
N GLN A 252 -15.03 -3.14 -5.83
CA GLN A 252 -14.91 -4.25 -4.87
C GLN A 252 -13.52 -4.32 -4.24
N ARG A 253 -12.45 -4.25 -5.06
CA ARG A 253 -11.08 -4.34 -4.56
C ARG A 253 -10.64 -3.11 -3.77
N GLN A 254 -11.08 -1.90 -4.13
CA GLN A 254 -10.77 -0.73 -3.30
C GLN A 254 -11.51 -0.75 -1.96
N LEU A 255 -12.74 -1.27 -1.90
CA LEU A 255 -13.44 -1.47 -0.63
C LEU A 255 -12.74 -2.49 0.28
N PHE A 256 -12.24 -3.59 -0.29
CA PHE A 256 -11.40 -4.57 0.42
C PHE A 256 -10.11 -3.94 0.97
N ILE A 257 -9.29 -3.34 0.09
CA ILE A 257 -7.95 -2.85 0.44
C ILE A 257 -7.97 -1.79 1.55
N PHE A 258 -9.03 -0.98 1.65
CA PHE A 258 -9.17 0.04 2.70
C PHE A 258 -10.08 -0.38 3.86
N GLY A 259 -10.41 -1.68 4.00
CA GLY A 259 -11.21 -2.20 5.12
C GLY A 259 -12.65 -1.68 5.18
N LEU A 260 -13.16 -1.15 4.08
CA LEU A 260 -14.52 -0.60 3.96
C LEU A 260 -15.54 -1.67 3.59
N GLU A 261 -15.11 -2.84 3.12
CA GLU A 261 -16.03 -3.77 2.46
C GLU A 261 -17.13 -4.28 3.38
N ASP A 262 -16.83 -4.69 4.62
CA ASP A 262 -17.83 -5.34 5.50
C ASP A 262 -18.91 -4.41 6.04
N SER A 263 -18.82 -3.11 5.72
CA SER A 263 -19.90 -2.14 5.85
C SER A 263 -21.21 -2.64 5.23
N PRO A 264 -22.32 -2.72 6.01
CA PRO A 264 -23.66 -2.98 5.47
C PRO A 264 -24.13 -1.86 4.54
N LEU A 265 -23.78 -0.60 4.84
CA LEU A 265 -24.07 0.57 4.00
C LEU A 265 -23.50 0.44 2.58
N LEU A 266 -22.41 -0.31 2.40
CA LEU A 266 -21.79 -0.55 1.08
C LEU A 266 -22.21 -1.87 0.40
N ALA A 267 -23.16 -2.64 0.97
CA ALA A 267 -23.55 -3.95 0.45
C ALA A 267 -24.16 -3.93 -0.97
N ASP A 268 -24.81 -2.84 -1.37
CA ASP A 268 -25.33 -2.64 -2.74
C ASP A 268 -24.21 -2.28 -3.72
N VAL A 269 -23.43 -1.23 -3.42
CA VAL A 269 -22.35 -0.76 -4.30
C VAL A 269 -21.24 -1.82 -4.49
N ARG A 270 -21.03 -2.71 -3.51
CA ARG A 270 -20.14 -3.88 -3.64
C ARG A 270 -20.62 -4.88 -4.70
N LYS A 271 -21.93 -4.96 -4.99
CA LYS A 271 -22.52 -5.90 -5.96
C LYS A 271 -22.60 -5.32 -7.37
N ARG A 272 -23.03 -4.07 -7.52
CA ARG A 272 -23.18 -3.42 -8.85
C ARG A 272 -21.99 -2.57 -9.29
N GLY A 273 -21.22 -2.02 -8.34
CA GLY A 273 -20.24 -0.96 -8.61
C GLY A 273 -20.90 0.43 -8.60
N PHE A 274 -20.08 1.47 -8.79
CA PHE A 274 -20.55 2.85 -8.76
C PHE A 274 -21.40 3.22 -9.97
N ASN A 275 -22.56 3.80 -9.71
CA ASN A 275 -23.32 4.60 -10.67
C ASN A 275 -22.77 6.03 -10.73
N LYS A 276 -23.00 6.73 -11.85
CA LYS A 276 -22.74 8.18 -11.93
C LYS A 276 -23.50 8.94 -10.82
N LEU A 277 -22.81 9.89 -10.21
CA LEU A 277 -23.17 10.67 -9.01
C LEU A 277 -23.16 9.92 -7.68
N ASP A 278 -22.91 8.60 -7.66
CA ASP A 278 -22.63 7.92 -6.39
C ASP A 278 -21.46 8.59 -5.69
N THR A 279 -21.59 8.79 -4.38
CA THR A 279 -20.65 9.53 -3.56
C THR A 279 -20.35 8.72 -2.30
N LEU A 280 -19.09 8.31 -2.15
CA LEU A 280 -18.53 7.63 -0.99
C LEU A 280 -17.67 8.63 -0.21
N GLU A 281 -17.87 8.71 1.10
CA GLU A 281 -17.21 9.65 2.00
C GLU A 281 -16.71 8.90 3.24
N LEU A 282 -15.47 9.18 3.63
CA LEU A 282 -14.80 8.60 4.78
C LEU A 282 -14.17 9.76 5.55
N GLY A 283 -14.46 9.90 6.84
CA GLY A 283 -13.98 11.05 7.60
C GLY A 283 -14.01 10.85 9.10
N ALA A 284 -13.69 11.92 9.82
CA ALA A 284 -13.93 12.02 11.25
C ALA A 284 -14.41 13.42 11.63
N VAL A 285 -15.13 13.51 12.76
CA VAL A 285 -15.42 14.77 13.45
C VAL A 285 -14.90 14.62 14.88
N ASP A 286 -13.96 15.47 15.27
CA ASP A 286 -13.23 15.41 16.55
C ASP A 286 -12.68 13.99 16.82
N GLY A 287 -12.01 13.39 15.83
CA GLY A 287 -11.49 12.03 15.87
C GLY A 287 -12.54 10.89 15.79
N LYS A 288 -13.84 11.20 15.82
CA LYS A 288 -14.92 10.18 15.72
C LYS A 288 -15.16 9.84 14.25
N GLY A 289 -14.69 8.65 13.85
CA GLY A 289 -14.77 8.17 12.47
C GLY A 289 -16.19 7.88 11.98
N TYR A 290 -16.46 8.23 10.72
CA TYR A 290 -17.70 7.92 10.01
C TYR A 290 -17.44 7.41 8.58
N LEU A 291 -18.38 6.63 8.08
CA LEU A 291 -18.47 6.18 6.69
C LEU A 291 -19.84 6.60 6.15
N ARG A 292 -19.87 7.30 5.03
CA ARG A 292 -21.09 7.87 4.45
C ARG A 292 -21.17 7.54 2.96
N TYR A 293 -22.33 7.08 2.50
CA TYR A 293 -22.58 6.71 1.11
C TYR A 293 -23.93 7.28 0.65
N ASN A 294 -23.91 8.07 -0.42
CA ASN A 294 -25.07 8.78 -0.97
C ASN A 294 -25.88 9.57 0.08
N GLY A 295 -25.20 10.10 1.10
CA GLY A 295 -25.80 10.90 2.18
C GLY A 295 -26.28 10.10 3.40
N THR A 296 -26.37 8.77 3.32
CA THR A 296 -26.60 7.89 4.47
C THR A 296 -25.28 7.61 5.17
N GLU A 297 -25.26 7.57 6.51
CA GLU A 297 -24.04 7.52 7.33
C GLU A 297 -24.11 6.41 8.38
N GLU A 298 -22.96 5.78 8.65
CA GLU A 298 -22.72 4.91 9.79
C GLU A 298 -21.45 5.31 10.56
N SER A 299 -21.41 5.03 11.86
CA SER A 299 -20.20 5.20 12.68
C SER A 299 -19.15 4.18 12.24
N PHE A 300 -17.93 4.64 11.97
CA PHE A 300 -16.86 3.81 11.41
C PHE A 300 -15.54 4.02 12.18
N PRO A 301 -15.31 3.29 13.28
CA PRO A 301 -14.14 3.50 14.15
C PRO A 301 -12.77 3.34 13.44
N ALA A 302 -12.72 2.60 12.34
CA ALA A 302 -11.49 2.41 11.55
C ALA A 302 -11.15 3.58 10.60
N ALA A 303 -11.92 4.68 10.60
CA ALA A 303 -11.77 5.77 9.63
C ALA A 303 -10.34 6.35 9.56
N ALA A 304 -9.67 6.53 10.70
CA ALA A 304 -8.28 7.00 10.73
C ALA A 304 -7.32 6.05 9.97
N THR A 305 -7.42 4.75 10.23
CA THR A 305 -6.61 3.71 9.59
C THR A 305 -6.90 3.60 8.09
N SER A 306 -8.19 3.52 7.71
CA SER A 306 -8.63 3.46 6.32
C SER A 306 -8.27 4.73 5.54
N GLY A 307 -8.35 5.89 6.19
CA GLY A 307 -7.97 7.19 5.61
C GLY A 307 -6.45 7.30 5.41
N ALA A 308 -5.65 6.88 6.39
CA ALA A 308 -4.20 6.84 6.28
C ALA A 308 -3.74 5.89 5.16
N ALA A 309 -4.30 4.68 5.11
CA ALA A 309 -4.05 3.73 4.03
C ALA A 309 -4.48 4.30 2.66
N PHE A 310 -5.65 4.93 2.54
CA PHE A 310 -6.06 5.57 1.28
C PHE A 310 -5.09 6.66 0.82
N MET A 311 -4.70 7.56 1.73
CA MET A 311 -3.83 8.71 1.46
C MET A 311 -2.37 8.33 1.18
N ARG A 312 -1.92 7.16 1.64
CA ARG A 312 -0.55 6.63 1.47
C ARG A 312 -0.44 5.64 0.30
N ASP A 313 -1.42 4.75 0.15
CA ASP A 313 -1.31 3.58 -0.74
C ASP A 313 -1.94 3.80 -2.12
N SER A 314 -3.01 4.59 -2.20
CA SER A 314 -3.74 4.80 -3.45
C SER A 314 -3.10 5.91 -4.27
N PHE A 315 -3.03 5.75 -5.60
CA PHE A 315 -2.58 6.80 -6.52
C PHE A 315 -3.31 8.15 -6.32
N ILE A 316 -4.60 8.09 -5.99
CA ILE A 316 -5.47 9.26 -5.83
C ILE A 316 -5.18 9.96 -4.49
N GLY A 317 -5.15 9.20 -3.40
CA GLY A 317 -4.83 9.70 -2.06
C GLY A 317 -3.39 10.22 -1.96
N LEU A 318 -2.43 9.58 -2.63
CA LEU A 318 -1.04 10.03 -2.69
C LEU A 318 -0.92 11.42 -3.32
N ILE A 319 -1.72 11.74 -4.34
CA ILE A 319 -1.81 13.08 -4.93
C ILE A 319 -2.42 14.08 -3.93
N LEU A 320 -3.52 13.71 -3.26
CA LEU A 320 -4.17 14.56 -2.25
C LEU A 320 -3.25 14.84 -1.03
N ALA A 321 -2.49 13.85 -0.59
CA ALA A 321 -1.47 13.99 0.46
C ALA A 321 -0.29 14.87 -0.01
N TRP A 322 0.17 14.70 -1.24
CA TRP A 322 1.22 15.53 -1.83
C TRP A 322 0.82 16.99 -1.95
N HIS A 323 -0.44 17.28 -2.29
CA HIS A 323 -0.97 18.64 -2.36
C HIS A 323 -1.11 19.34 -1.00
N ARG A 324 -1.05 18.61 0.11
CA ARG A 324 -0.92 19.15 1.48
C ARG A 324 0.54 19.41 1.90
N SER A 325 1.50 18.85 1.17
CA SER A 325 2.91 18.93 1.53
C SER A 325 3.43 20.37 1.37
N PRO A 326 4.30 20.87 2.25
CA PRO A 326 5.02 22.12 2.01
C PRO A 326 5.96 21.91 0.82
N GLN A 327 5.51 22.29 -0.38
CA GLN A 327 6.33 22.25 -1.57
C GLN A 327 7.48 23.26 -1.43
N LEU A 328 8.72 22.80 -1.61
CA LEU A 328 9.85 23.70 -1.78
C LEU A 328 9.59 24.51 -3.06
N ALA A 329 9.60 25.83 -2.93
CA ALA A 329 9.55 26.71 -4.09
C ALA A 329 10.82 26.51 -4.94
N PRO A 330 10.72 26.57 -6.29
CA PRO A 330 11.86 26.45 -7.19
C PRO A 330 12.77 27.68 -7.18
#